data_AF-A0A497L0Y8-F1
#
_entry.id   AF-A0A497L0Y8-F1
#
_cell.length_a   1.000
_cell.length_b   1.000
_cell.length_c   1.000
_cell.angle_alpha   90.00
_cell.angle_beta   90.00
_cell.angle_gamma   90.00
#
_symmetry.space_group_name_H-M   'P 1'
#
loop_
_entity.id
_entity.type
_entity.pdbx_description
1 polymer ?
#
loop_
_entity_poly.entity_id
_entity_poly.type
_entity_poly.pdbx_seq_one_letter_code
_entity_poly.pdbx_strand_id
1 'polypeptide(L)'
;MIKIGGYIAFWLFTALFIAFLSIAILLSKLLAPSKPNPIKRNIYECGQPPFGRALSFRVTGALRYFGYAVVFFALDAFTWIILTSVYSPSPLTLTAVFLYTLIILIGIGYFLSELDKLVR
;
A
#
# COMPACT_ATOMS: atom_id res chain seq x y z
N MET A 1 17.40 -35.33 -0.01
CA MET A 1 16.95 -33.93 -0.14
C MET A 1 15.49 -33.94 -0.54
N ILE A 2 14.59 -33.41 0.30
CA ILE A 2 13.15 -33.35 -0.01
C ILE A 2 12.97 -32.31 -1.14
N LYS A 3 12.49 -32.74 -2.31
CA LYS A 3 12.14 -31.83 -3.40
C LYS A 3 10.68 -31.41 -3.23
N ILE A 4 10.46 -30.18 -2.78
CA ILE A 4 9.14 -29.58 -2.67
C ILE A 4 8.91 -28.73 -3.93
N GLY A 5 7.74 -28.85 -4.56
CA GLY A 5 7.38 -27.99 -5.70
C GLY A 5 7.28 -26.52 -5.28
N GLY A 6 7.69 -25.59 -6.16
CA GLY A 6 7.79 -24.16 -5.84
C GLY A 6 6.50 -23.55 -5.27
N TYR A 7 5.34 -23.89 -5.85
CA TYR A 7 4.03 -23.44 -5.34
C TYR A 7 3.72 -23.97 -3.94
N ILE A 8 4.04 -25.23 -3.68
CA ILE A 8 3.83 -25.86 -2.37
C ILE A 8 4.76 -25.21 -1.34
N ALA A 9 6.02 -24.96 -1.71
CA ALA A 9 6.98 -24.26 -0.85
C ALA A 9 6.51 -22.83 -0.51
N PHE A 10 5.97 -22.10 -1.49
CA PHE A 10 5.41 -20.76 -1.28
C PHE A 10 4.26 -20.75 -0.27
N TRP A 11 3.28 -21.65 -0.43
CA TRP A 11 2.13 -21.72 0.46
C TRP A 11 2.51 -22.22 1.86
N LEU A 12 3.42 -23.20 1.94
CA LEU A 12 3.97 -23.65 3.22
C LEU A 12 4.69 -22.52 3.96
N PHE A 13 5.54 -21.77 3.26
CA PHE A 13 6.24 -20.63 3.85
C PHE A 13 5.26 -19.55 4.34
N THR A 14 4.26 -19.22 3.52
CA THR A 14 3.21 -18.25 3.87
C THR A 14 2.44 -18.69 5.12
N ALA A 15 2.03 -19.96 5.18
CA ALA A 15 1.31 -20.51 6.32
C ALA A 15 2.18 -20.51 7.59
N LEU A 16 3.45 -20.89 7.49
CA LEU A 16 4.40 -20.85 8.60
C LEU A 16 4.60 -19.42 9.11
N PHE A 17 4.71 -18.44 8.22
CA PHE A 17 4.87 -17.04 8.58
C PHE A 17 3.64 -16.50 9.32
N ILE A 18 2.44 -16.78 8.82
CA ILE A 18 1.18 -16.40 9.49
C ILE A 18 1.06 -17.07 10.85
N ALA A 19 1.37 -18.38 10.93
CA ALA A 19 1.32 -19.12 12.19
C ALA A 19 2.30 -18.54 13.21
N PHE A 20 3.54 -18.29 12.80
CA PHE A 20 4.56 -17.69 13.65
C PHE A 20 4.14 -16.31 14.18
N LEU A 21 3.66 -15.41 13.30
CA LEU A 21 3.21 -14.08 13.70
C LEU A 21 2.01 -14.15 14.66
N SER A 22 1.07 -15.05 14.39
CA SER A 22 -0.10 -15.27 15.24
C SER A 22 0.30 -15.78 16.63
N ILE A 23 1.23 -16.73 16.69
CA ILE A 23 1.77 -17.25 17.96
C ILE A 23 2.49 -16.13 18.72
N ALA A 24 3.29 -15.29 18.05
CA ALA A 24 3.98 -14.18 18.68
C ALA A 24 3.01 -13.16 19.31
N ILE A 25 1.93 -12.80 18.60
CA ILE A 25 0.87 -11.92 19.13
C ILE A 25 0.15 -12.57 20.31
N LEU A 26 -0.19 -13.86 20.19
CA LEU A 26 -0.88 -14.60 21.25
C LEU A 26 -0.02 -14.70 22.50
N LEU A 27 1.26 -15.02 22.34
CA LEU A 27 2.22 -15.13 23.44
C LEU A 27 2.47 -13.78 24.09
N SER A 28 2.60 -12.71 23.30
CA SER A 28 2.67 -11.33 23.81
C SER A 28 1.46 -11.00 24.68
N LYS A 29 0.25 -11.31 24.20
CA LYS A 29 -0.99 -11.09 24.97
C LYS A 29 -1.08 -11.95 26.23
N LEU A 30 -0.56 -13.19 26.20
CA LEU A 30 -0.60 -14.11 27.33
C LEU A 30 0.42 -13.75 28.42
N LEU A 31 1.62 -13.32 28.02
CA LEU A 31 2.70 -12.94 28.94
C LEU A 31 2.58 -11.50 29.44
N ALA A 32 1.87 -10.62 28.72
CA ALA A 32 1.72 -9.22 29.10
C ALA A 32 0.94 -9.04 30.41
N PRO A 33 1.37 -8.13 31.30
CA PRO A 33 0.62 -7.79 32.50
C PRO A 33 -0.77 -7.21 32.18
N SER A 34 -1.83 -7.89 32.60
CA SER A 34 -3.21 -7.41 32.41
C SER A 34 -3.61 -6.44 33.53
N LYS A 35 -3.24 -5.15 33.37
CA LYS A 35 -3.60 -4.06 34.30
C LYS A 35 -4.32 -2.91 33.57
N PRO A 36 -5.58 -3.09 33.13
CA PRO A 36 -6.33 -2.04 32.45
C PRO A 36 -6.69 -0.92 33.43
N ASN A 37 -6.46 0.33 33.03
CA ASN A 37 -6.93 1.51 33.76
C ASN A 37 -7.57 2.49 32.76
N PRO A 38 -8.44 3.43 33.20
CA PRO A 38 -9.13 4.33 32.28
C PRO A 38 -8.18 5.24 31.50
N ILE A 39 -7.04 5.63 32.09
CA ILE A 39 -6.05 6.53 31.46
C ILE A 39 -5.33 5.83 30.28
N LYS A 40 -4.87 4.59 30.46
CA LYS A 40 -4.23 3.73 29.43
C LYS A 40 -5.19 3.30 28.32
N ARG A 41 -6.51 3.45 28.54
CA ARG A 41 -7.53 3.19 27.52
C ARG A 41 -7.87 4.45 26.71
N ASN A 42 -7.33 5.61 27.06
CA ASN A 42 -7.46 6.79 26.22
C ASN A 42 -6.61 6.62 24.96
N ILE A 43 -7.14 7.09 23.84
CA ILE A 43 -6.46 7.08 22.54
C ILE A 43 -5.24 8.02 22.55
N TYR A 44 -5.27 9.05 23.40
CA TYR A 44 -4.24 10.08 23.52
C TYR A 44 -3.75 10.17 24.96
N GLU A 45 -2.43 10.13 25.15
CA GLU A 45 -1.81 9.99 26.47
C GLU A 45 -1.30 11.30 27.08
N CYS A 46 -1.33 12.42 26.35
CA CYS A 46 -0.80 13.70 26.85
C CYS A 46 -1.76 14.43 27.82
N GLY A 47 -2.75 13.74 28.38
CA GLY A 47 -3.68 14.27 29.41
C GLY A 47 -4.70 15.30 28.92
N GLN A 48 -4.54 15.84 27.72
CA GLN A 48 -5.54 16.71 27.10
C GLN A 48 -6.67 15.89 26.48
N PRO A 49 -7.95 16.23 26.75
CA PRO A 49 -9.06 15.58 26.05
C PRO A 49 -8.92 15.87 24.55
N PRO A 50 -9.18 14.88 23.69
CA PRO A 50 -9.14 15.08 22.25
C PRO A 50 -10.09 16.23 21.89
N PHE A 51 -9.56 17.20 21.14
CA PHE A 51 -10.38 18.28 20.62
C PHE A 51 -11.23 17.71 19.48
N GLY A 52 -12.55 17.69 19.63
CA GLY A 52 -13.52 17.22 18.63
C GLY A 52 -13.42 15.73 18.23
N ARG A 53 -14.32 15.28 17.34
CA ARG A 53 -14.25 13.94 16.74
C ARG A 53 -13.24 14.00 15.59
N ALA A 54 -12.35 13.01 15.42
CA ALA A 54 -11.36 13.03 14.33
C ALA A 54 -11.99 13.28 12.94
N LEU A 55 -13.22 12.78 12.73
CA LEU A 55 -14.02 12.97 11.51
C LEU A 55 -14.68 14.36 11.37
N SER A 56 -14.83 15.13 12.45
CA SER A 56 -15.38 16.50 12.39
C SER A 56 -14.32 17.53 11.95
N PHE A 57 -13.04 17.15 11.97
CA PHE A 57 -12.00 17.93 11.32
C PHE A 57 -11.94 17.54 9.86
N ARG A 58 -12.19 18.51 8.98
CA ARG A 58 -11.94 18.32 7.56
C ARG A 58 -10.43 18.08 7.42
N VAL A 59 -10.04 16.83 7.18
CA VAL A 59 -8.66 16.48 6.84
C VAL A 59 -8.41 17.03 5.45
N THR A 60 -8.05 18.31 5.37
CA THR A 60 -7.59 19.02 4.16
C THR A 60 -6.30 18.34 3.70
N GLY A 61 -6.44 17.22 3.00
CA GLY A 61 -5.35 16.31 2.66
C GLY A 61 -5.78 14.88 2.31
N ALA A 62 -6.95 14.42 2.77
CA ALA A 62 -7.44 13.07 2.47
C ALA A 62 -7.66 12.84 0.96
N LEU A 63 -8.10 13.87 0.24
CA LEU A 63 -8.29 13.82 -1.21
C LEU A 63 -6.96 13.66 -1.98
N ARG A 64 -5.82 14.06 -1.38
CA ARG A 64 -4.48 13.88 -1.98
C ARG A 64 -4.12 12.40 -2.08
N TYR A 65 -4.41 11.63 -1.04
CA TYR A 65 -4.18 10.18 -1.03
C TYR A 65 -5.01 9.46 -2.09
N PHE A 66 -6.22 9.95 -2.38
CA PHE A 66 -7.00 9.43 -3.49
C PHE A 66 -6.32 9.69 -4.84
N GLY A 67 -5.82 10.91 -5.08
CA GLY A 67 -5.04 11.22 -6.28
C GLY A 67 -3.80 10.34 -6.43
N TYR A 68 -3.05 10.13 -5.34
CA TYR A 68 -1.90 9.22 -5.33
C TYR A 68 -2.29 7.77 -5.62
N ALA A 69 -3.41 7.29 -5.08
CA ALA A 69 -3.90 5.95 -5.36
C ALA A 69 -4.24 5.76 -6.84
N VAL A 70 -4.88 6.74 -7.48
CA VAL A 70 -5.20 6.70 -8.92
C VAL A 70 -3.93 6.61 -9.76
N VAL A 71 -2.93 7.45 -9.48
CA VAL A 71 -1.64 7.43 -10.20
C VAL A 71 -0.89 6.12 -9.96
N PHE A 72 -0.93 5.60 -8.74
CA PHE A 72 -0.35 4.31 -8.39
C PHE A 72 -0.95 3.17 -9.22
N PHE A 73 -2.28 3.08 -9.34
CA PHE A 73 -2.93 2.06 -10.17
C PHE A 73 -2.60 2.20 -11.66
N ALA A 74 -2.50 3.42 -12.17
CA ALA A 74 -2.07 3.66 -13.55
C ALA A 74 -0.63 3.18 -13.78
N LEU A 75 0.27 3.44 -12.83
CA LEU A 75 1.66 3.00 -12.87
C LEU A 75 1.82 1.48 -12.68
N ASP A 76 0.97 0.84 -11.89
CA ASP A 76 0.94 -0.62 -11.71
C ASP A 76 0.57 -1.30 -13.04
N ALA A 77 -0.52 -0.86 -13.67
CA ALA A 77 -0.91 -1.32 -15.01
C ALA A 77 0.21 -1.06 -16.03
N PHE A 78 0.84 0.11 -15.97
CA PHE A 78 1.98 0.45 -16.83
C PHE A 78 3.13 -0.56 -16.69
N THR A 79 3.48 -0.90 -15.47
CA THR A 79 4.56 -1.86 -15.16
C THR A 79 4.26 -3.25 -15.75
N TRP A 80 3.02 -3.72 -15.66
CA TRP A 80 2.61 -4.99 -16.28
C TRP A 80 2.75 -4.98 -17.80
N ILE A 81 2.38 -3.89 -18.47
CA ILE A 81 2.53 -3.77 -19.93
C ILE A 81 4.01 -3.80 -20.33
N ILE A 82 4.88 -3.09 -19.59
CA ILE A 82 6.33 -3.16 -19.82
C ILE A 82 6.84 -4.59 -19.62
N LEU A 83 6.50 -5.22 -18.49
CA LEU A 83 6.99 -6.56 -18.16
C LEU A 83 6.55 -7.61 -19.20
N THR A 84 5.30 -7.56 -19.63
CA THR A 84 4.77 -8.51 -20.62
C THR A 84 5.33 -8.28 -22.02
N SER A 85 5.63 -7.03 -22.39
CA SER A 85 6.20 -6.70 -23.70
C SER A 85 7.56 -7.36 -23.97
N VAL A 86 8.33 -7.64 -22.92
CA VAL A 86 9.66 -8.26 -22.99
C VAL A 86 9.59 -9.71 -23.49
N TYR A 87 8.48 -10.42 -23.24
CA TYR A 87 8.35 -11.83 -23.64
C TYR A 87 8.20 -12.02 -25.16
N SER A 88 7.66 -11.03 -25.86
CA SER A 88 7.42 -11.09 -27.32
C SER A 88 7.79 -9.76 -27.99
N PRO A 89 9.09 -9.43 -28.08
CA PRO A 89 9.54 -8.18 -28.66
C PRO A 89 9.35 -8.20 -30.18
N SER A 90 8.56 -7.26 -30.69
CA SER A 90 8.40 -7.00 -32.12
C SER A 90 8.45 -5.49 -32.36
N PRO A 91 8.78 -5.00 -33.57
CA PRO A 91 8.76 -3.56 -33.87
C PRO A 91 7.42 -2.90 -33.53
N LEU A 92 6.30 -3.61 -33.75
CA LEU A 92 4.96 -3.16 -33.40
C LEU A 92 4.78 -3.05 -31.88
N THR A 93 5.16 -4.09 -31.13
CA THR A 93 5.11 -4.10 -29.66
C THR A 93 5.92 -2.96 -29.06
N LEU A 94 7.15 -2.76 -29.57
CA LEU A 94 8.04 -1.69 -29.11
C LEU A 94 7.46 -0.30 -29.39
N THR A 95 6.86 -0.11 -30.57
CA THR A 95 6.20 1.15 -30.92
C THR A 95 4.99 1.42 -30.03
N ALA A 96 4.16 0.41 -29.79
CA ALA A 96 2.99 0.52 -28.91
C ALA A 96 3.39 0.84 -27.46
N VAL A 97 4.41 0.16 -26.93
CA VAL A 97 4.97 0.42 -25.59
C VAL A 97 5.56 1.82 -25.49
N PHE A 98 6.28 2.27 -26.50
CA PHE A 98 6.83 3.62 -26.54
C PHE A 98 5.73 4.69 -26.47
N LEU A 99 4.69 4.55 -27.30
CA LEU A 99 3.54 5.46 -27.29
C LEU A 99 2.80 5.43 -25.96
N TYR A 100 2.57 4.25 -25.40
CA TYR A 100 1.92 4.09 -24.11
C TYR A 100 2.74 4.72 -22.97
N THR A 101 4.06 4.56 -23.00
CA THR A 101 4.98 5.21 -22.05
C THR A 101 4.85 6.74 -22.12
N LEU A 102 4.82 7.32 -23.33
CA LEU A 102 4.62 8.75 -23.50
C LEU A 102 3.28 9.23 -22.91
N ILE A 103 2.19 8.51 -23.17
CA ILE A 103 0.87 8.84 -22.62
C ILE A 103 0.89 8.85 -21.10
N ILE A 104 1.48 7.83 -20.47
CA ILE A 104 1.58 7.74 -19.00
C ILE A 104 2.46 8.87 -18.44
N LEU A 105 3.61 9.17 -19.06
CA LEU A 105 4.48 10.26 -18.63
C LEU A 105 3.79 11.62 -18.72
N ILE A 106 3.02 11.87 -19.79
CA ILE A 106 2.21 13.09 -19.93
C ILE A 106 1.16 13.16 -18.82
N GLY A 107 0.45 12.05 -18.55
CA GLY A 107 -0.56 11.98 -17.49
C GLY A 107 0.02 12.25 -16.10
N ILE A 108 1.21 11.72 -15.81
CA ILE A 108 1.93 11.98 -14.56
C ILE A 108 2.39 13.44 -14.49
N GLY A 109 2.94 13.97 -15.58
CA GLY A 109 3.35 15.37 -15.66
C GLY A 109 2.20 16.32 -15.35
N TYR A 110 1.03 16.07 -15.93
CA TYR A 110 -0.22 16.80 -15.64
C TYR A 110 -0.64 16.62 -14.17
N PHE A 111 -0.67 15.40 -13.66
CA PHE A 111 -1.03 15.19 -12.25
C PHE A 111 -0.12 15.96 -11.28
N LEU A 112 1.19 15.99 -11.55
CA LEU A 112 2.17 16.70 -10.74
C LEU A 112 2.02 18.23 -10.85
N SER A 113 1.70 18.79 -12.01
CA SER A 113 1.44 20.24 -12.16
C SER A 113 0.17 20.70 -11.45
N GLU A 114 -0.81 19.81 -11.31
CA GLU A 114 -2.09 20.09 -10.64
C GLU A 114 -2.03 19.79 -9.13
N LEU A 115 -0.96 19.19 -8.64
CA LEU A 115 -0.85 18.71 -7.26
C LEU A 115 -1.04 19.83 -6.24
N ASP A 116 -0.47 21.01 -6.49
CA ASP A 116 -0.61 22.18 -5.61
C ASP A 116 -2.04 22.77 -5.61
N LYS A 117 -2.82 22.54 -6.67
CA LYS A 117 -4.23 22.98 -6.74
C LYS A 117 -5.14 22.09 -5.89
N LEU A 118 -4.77 20.83 -5.66
CA LEU A 118 -5.48 19.87 -4.80
C LEU A 118 -5.22 20.09 -3.29
N VAL A 119 -4.35 21.06 -2.95
CA VAL A 119 -3.84 21.30 -1.60
C VAL A 119 -4.65 22.37 -0.84
N ARG A 120 -5.39 23.25 -1.54
CA ARG A 120 -6.21 24.31 -0.94
C ARG A 120 -7.58 23.85 -0.46
#